data_AF-A0A9Q9P821-F1
#
_entry.id   AF-A0A9Q9P821-F1
#
_cell.length_a   1.000
_cell.length_b   1.000
_cell.length_c   1.000
_cell.angle_alpha   90.00
_cell.angle_beta   90.00
_cell.angle_gamma   90.00
#
_symmetry.space_group_name_H-M   'P 1'
#
loop_
_entity.id
_entity.type
_entity.pdbx_description
1 polymer ?
#
loop_
_entity_poly.entity_id
_entity_poly.type
_entity_poly.pdbx_seq_one_letter_code
_entity_poly.pdbx_strand_id
1 'polypeptide(L)'
;MPGSRRAAAQRARTVLVTGVAGGTGTTTVAALLADAIGGRLDVVVQATDHSGGELAARLPTLQPATSRVTVHDMGAHVDPAVVLAATPENSLVVVGRATADGAAEVRAALASIAEAPDPALVGRSVVVLVDRGVTRDPVDTRQLDDTGVAAVLVLRADRALSRPGRIQVGAISDTTIATVSGLLTALGW
;
A
#
# COMPACT_ATOMS: atom_id res chain seq x y z
N MET A 1 -29.17 -12.91 9.40
CA MET A 1 -27.75 -12.84 9.00
C MET A 1 -27.43 -11.45 8.45
N PRO A 2 -27.08 -10.45 9.28
CA PRO A 2 -26.85 -9.05 8.84
C PRO A 2 -25.39 -8.70 8.51
N GLY A 3 -24.45 -9.66 8.56
CA GLY A 3 -23.00 -9.39 8.52
C GLY A 3 -22.42 -8.96 7.16
N SER A 4 -23.07 -9.27 6.04
CA SER A 4 -22.43 -9.10 4.71
C SER A 4 -22.46 -7.66 4.18
N ARG A 5 -23.50 -6.86 4.48
CA ARG A 5 -23.60 -5.48 3.97
C ARG A 5 -22.76 -4.47 4.75
N ARG A 6 -22.56 -4.68 6.05
CA ARG A 6 -21.72 -3.79 6.89
C ARG A 6 -20.23 -3.97 6.59
N ALA A 7 -19.78 -5.22 6.40
CA ALA A 7 -18.43 -5.53 5.96
C ALA A 7 -18.15 -5.01 4.53
N ALA A 8 -19.13 -5.10 3.62
CA ALA A 8 -19.00 -4.54 2.27
C ALA A 8 -18.96 -3.00 2.24
N ALA A 9 -19.47 -2.32 3.26
CA ALA A 9 -19.42 -0.86 3.40
C ALA A 9 -18.10 -0.33 4.00
N GLN A 10 -17.32 -1.20 4.66
CA GLN A 10 -16.03 -0.84 5.26
C GLN A 10 -14.81 -1.13 4.36
N ARG A 11 -15.02 -1.85 3.26
CA ARG A 11 -13.95 -2.16 2.31
C ARG A 11 -13.56 -0.92 1.53
N ALA A 12 -12.25 -0.64 1.45
CA ALA A 12 -11.75 0.34 0.50
C ALA A 12 -12.19 -0.05 -0.92
N ARG A 13 -12.80 0.89 -1.65
CA ARG A 13 -13.12 0.71 -3.08
C ARG A 13 -11.95 1.12 -3.94
N THR A 14 -11.22 2.12 -3.49
CA THR A 14 -10.03 2.64 -4.15
C THR A 14 -8.90 2.69 -3.12
N VAL A 15 -7.72 2.20 -3.49
CA VAL A 15 -6.52 2.36 -2.67
C VAL A 15 -5.49 3.18 -3.42
N LEU A 16 -5.06 4.27 -2.79
CA LEU A 16 -4.04 5.17 -3.30
C LEU A 16 -2.73 4.77 -2.63
N VAL A 17 -1.73 4.35 -3.40
CA VAL A 17 -0.42 3.96 -2.89
C VAL A 17 0.57 5.06 -3.25
N THR A 18 1.16 5.71 -2.25
CA THR A 18 2.08 6.82 -2.45
C THR A 18 3.35 6.62 -1.64
N GLY A 19 4.49 6.99 -2.21
CA GLY A 19 5.78 6.97 -1.56
C GLY A 19 6.14 8.34 -1.01
N VAL A 20 6.88 8.36 0.09
CA VAL A 20 7.43 9.62 0.65
C VAL A 20 8.60 10.16 -0.17
N ALA A 21 9.23 9.31 -0.99
CA ALA A 21 10.35 9.64 -1.85
C ALA A 21 10.41 8.67 -3.04
N GLY A 22 11.20 9.04 -4.06
CA GLY A 22 11.51 8.15 -5.18
C GLY A 22 12.25 6.90 -4.70
N GLY A 23 11.91 5.74 -5.27
CA GLY A 23 12.62 4.49 -4.97
C GLY A 23 12.34 3.89 -3.57
N THR A 24 11.28 4.29 -2.88
CA THR A 24 10.85 3.62 -1.63
C THR A 24 10.26 2.23 -1.88
N GLY A 25 9.68 2.00 -3.06
CA GLY A 25 9.02 0.74 -3.42
C GLY A 25 7.52 0.84 -3.61
N THR A 26 6.98 2.06 -3.77
CA THR A 26 5.57 2.34 -4.05
C THR A 26 4.98 1.41 -5.10
N THR A 27 5.60 1.33 -6.28
CA THR A 27 5.14 0.47 -7.38
C THR A 27 5.14 -1.01 -7.04
N THR A 28 6.10 -1.48 -6.24
CA THR A 28 6.14 -2.87 -5.78
C THR A 28 4.99 -3.16 -4.82
N VAL A 29 4.73 -2.26 -3.87
CA VAL A 29 3.60 -2.37 -2.93
C VAL A 29 2.27 -2.32 -3.69
N ALA A 30 2.11 -1.41 -4.64
CA ALA A 30 0.91 -1.30 -5.47
C ALA A 30 0.65 -2.58 -6.28
N ALA A 31 1.69 -3.15 -6.89
CA ALA A 31 1.57 -4.40 -7.64
C ALA A 31 1.19 -5.60 -6.74
N LEU A 32 1.84 -5.74 -5.58
CA LEU A 32 1.51 -6.79 -4.60
C LEU A 32 0.07 -6.65 -4.09
N LEU A 33 -0.38 -5.42 -3.86
CA LEU A 33 -1.72 -5.14 -3.39
C LEU A 33 -2.77 -5.50 -4.46
N ALA A 34 -2.56 -5.08 -5.70
CA ALA A 34 -3.47 -5.39 -6.80
C ALA A 34 -3.61 -6.90 -7.03
N ASP A 35 -2.50 -7.64 -6.99
CA ASP A 35 -2.50 -9.11 -7.08
C ASP A 35 -3.26 -9.75 -5.91
N ALA A 36 -2.96 -9.35 -4.67
CA ALA A 36 -3.55 -9.95 -3.49
C ALA A 36 -5.06 -9.68 -3.36
N ILE A 37 -5.53 -8.48 -3.72
CA ILE A 37 -6.97 -8.18 -3.83
C ILE A 37 -7.59 -9.07 -4.91
N GLY A 38 -6.94 -9.18 -6.07
CA GLY A 38 -7.44 -9.99 -7.18
C GLY A 38 -7.59 -11.46 -6.81
N GLY A 39 -6.57 -12.03 -6.18
CA GLY A 39 -6.60 -13.40 -5.67
C GLY A 39 -7.64 -13.62 -4.55
N ARG A 40 -7.84 -12.64 -3.67
CA ARG A 40 -8.82 -12.75 -2.56
C ARG A 40 -10.27 -12.63 -3.03
N LEU A 41 -10.52 -11.81 -4.04
CA LEU A 41 -11.86 -11.58 -4.58
C LEU A 41 -12.17 -12.47 -5.80
N ASP A 42 -11.19 -13.20 -6.32
CA ASP A 42 -11.26 -13.92 -7.60
C ASP A 42 -11.68 -13.01 -8.76
N VAL A 43 -11.05 -11.83 -8.85
CA VAL A 43 -11.35 -10.79 -9.84
C VAL A 43 -10.07 -10.15 -10.40
N VAL A 44 -10.22 -9.47 -11.53
CA VAL A 44 -9.19 -8.58 -12.05
C VAL A 44 -9.40 -7.18 -11.47
N VAL A 45 -8.36 -6.66 -10.80
CA VAL A 45 -8.32 -5.33 -10.17
C VAL A 45 -7.82 -4.31 -11.18
N GLN A 46 -8.45 -3.14 -11.22
CA GLN A 46 -7.94 -2.04 -12.06
C GLN A 46 -6.73 -1.41 -11.36
N ALA A 47 -5.56 -1.47 -11.99
CA ALA A 47 -4.35 -0.82 -11.52
C ALA A 47 -4.01 0.36 -12.43
N THR A 48 -3.80 1.54 -11.87
CA THR A 48 -3.46 2.77 -12.60
C THR A 48 -2.13 3.31 -12.12
N ASP A 49 -1.21 3.60 -13.05
CA ASP A 49 0.09 4.20 -12.76
C ASP A 49 0.06 5.69 -13.07
N HIS A 50 0.28 6.52 -12.05
CA HIS A 50 0.42 7.97 -12.18
C HIS A 50 1.86 8.44 -11.99
N SER A 51 2.78 7.52 -11.67
CA SER A 51 4.19 7.80 -11.39
C SER A 51 5.07 7.84 -12.64
N GLY A 52 4.53 7.40 -13.78
CA GLY A 52 5.32 7.11 -14.98
C GLY A 52 6.28 5.91 -14.81
N GLY A 53 6.07 5.11 -13.77
CA GLY A 53 6.85 3.93 -13.44
C GLY A 53 6.51 2.72 -14.31
N GLU A 54 7.00 1.55 -13.86
CA GLU A 54 6.80 0.28 -14.57
C GLU A 54 5.71 -0.59 -13.92
N LEU A 55 4.62 0.00 -13.40
CA LEU A 55 3.56 -0.78 -12.73
C LEU A 55 3.03 -1.89 -13.63
N ALA A 56 2.79 -1.59 -14.92
CA ALA A 56 2.33 -2.57 -15.89
C ALA A 56 3.31 -3.74 -16.08
N ALA A 57 4.62 -3.51 -15.95
CA ALA A 57 5.63 -4.56 -16.04
C ALA A 57 5.70 -5.42 -14.76
N ARG A 58 5.25 -4.88 -13.62
CA ARG A 58 5.21 -5.58 -12.32
C ARG A 58 3.99 -6.48 -12.16
N LEU A 59 2.87 -6.14 -12.81
CA LEU A 59 1.63 -6.89 -12.69
C LEU A 59 1.75 -8.34 -13.23
N PRO A 60 1.21 -9.33 -12.50
CA PRO A 60 1.33 -10.75 -12.84
C PRO A 60 0.57 -11.13 -14.12
N THR A 61 -0.52 -10.46 -14.50
CA THR A 61 -1.17 -10.56 -15.82
C THR A 61 -2.02 -9.31 -16.11
N LEU A 62 -2.03 -8.79 -17.34
CA LEU A 62 -2.92 -7.70 -17.75
C LEU A 62 -4.19 -8.30 -18.37
N GLN A 63 -5.32 -8.18 -17.69
CA GLN A 63 -6.65 -8.57 -18.19
C GLN A 63 -7.63 -7.40 -18.01
N PRO A 64 -8.75 -7.36 -18.75
CA PRO A 64 -9.81 -6.38 -18.48
C PRO A 64 -10.30 -6.53 -17.04
N ALA A 65 -10.36 -5.43 -16.29
CA ALA A 65 -10.83 -5.44 -14.90
C ALA A 65 -12.27 -5.95 -14.83
N THR A 66 -12.52 -6.95 -13.98
CA THR A 66 -13.85 -7.52 -13.73
C THR A 66 -14.48 -7.00 -12.45
N SER A 67 -13.75 -6.19 -11.68
CA SER A 67 -14.22 -5.57 -10.44
C SER A 67 -14.20 -4.04 -10.50
N ARG A 68 -14.91 -3.41 -9.57
CA ARG A 68 -14.87 -1.95 -9.32
C ARG A 68 -13.79 -1.55 -8.31
N VAL A 69 -12.90 -2.46 -7.93
CA VAL A 69 -11.81 -2.16 -6.99
C VAL A 69 -10.61 -1.63 -7.79
N THR A 70 -10.05 -0.52 -7.32
CA THR A 70 -8.97 0.18 -8.02
C THR A 70 -7.77 0.39 -7.11
N VAL A 71 -6.57 0.18 -7.64
CA VAL A 71 -5.29 0.53 -7.00
C VAL A 71 -4.60 1.60 -7.85
N HIS A 72 -4.23 2.71 -7.25
CA HIS A 72 -3.47 3.76 -7.91
C HIS A 72 -2.04 3.79 -7.35
N ASP A 73 -1.05 3.61 -8.22
CA ASP A 73 0.33 3.94 -7.91
C ASP A 73 0.54 5.44 -8.17
N MET A 74 0.68 6.20 -7.08
CA MET A 74 0.87 7.64 -7.11
C MET A 74 2.35 8.03 -7.15
N GLY A 75 3.28 7.08 -7.17
CA GLY A 75 4.72 7.40 -7.13
C GLY A 75 5.10 8.14 -5.85
N ALA A 76 6.00 9.12 -5.95
CA ALA A 76 6.44 9.95 -4.82
C ALA A 76 5.60 11.24 -4.67
N HIS A 77 4.28 11.12 -4.78
CA HIS A 77 3.35 12.25 -4.80
C HIS A 77 2.30 12.10 -3.69
N VAL A 78 2.66 12.53 -2.47
CA VAL A 78 1.78 12.42 -1.30
C VAL A 78 0.56 13.32 -1.45
N ASP A 79 0.71 14.60 -1.75
CA ASP A 79 -0.41 15.55 -1.76
C ASP A 79 -1.51 15.20 -2.78
N PRO A 80 -1.20 14.84 -4.04
CA PRO A 80 -2.22 14.39 -4.98
C PRO A 80 -2.93 13.10 -4.52
N ALA A 81 -2.20 12.19 -3.85
CA ALA A 81 -2.78 10.96 -3.31
C ALA A 81 -3.78 11.28 -2.18
N VAL A 82 -3.45 12.23 -1.32
CA VAL A 82 -4.30 12.72 -0.22
C VAL A 82 -5.61 13.29 -0.75
N VAL A 83 -5.54 14.15 -1.76
CA VAL A 83 -6.73 14.75 -2.38
C VAL A 83 -7.68 13.69 -2.93
N LEU A 84 -7.14 12.66 -3.60
CA LEU A 84 -7.94 11.55 -4.13
C LEU A 84 -8.46 10.61 -3.03
N ALA A 85 -7.72 10.45 -1.93
CA ALA A 85 -8.09 9.59 -0.81
C ALA A 85 -9.11 10.23 0.16
N ALA A 86 -9.36 11.54 0.06
CA ALA A 86 -10.33 12.27 0.89
C ALA A 86 -11.78 11.77 0.76
N THR A 87 -12.07 10.94 -0.25
CA THR A 87 -13.37 10.25 -0.35
C THR A 87 -13.49 9.17 0.74
N PRO A 88 -14.58 9.11 1.52
CA PRO A 88 -14.73 8.20 2.68
C PRO A 88 -14.59 6.69 2.38
N GLU A 89 -14.77 6.29 1.13
CA GLU A 89 -14.61 4.90 0.68
C GLU A 89 -13.20 4.57 0.16
N ASN A 90 -12.29 5.55 0.14
CA ASN A 90 -10.92 5.40 -0.37
C ASN A 90 -9.90 5.29 0.78
N SER A 91 -8.89 4.46 0.64
CA SER A 91 -7.81 4.34 1.62
C SER A 91 -6.47 4.78 1.04
N LEU A 92 -5.56 5.20 1.91
CA LEU A 92 -4.21 5.62 1.55
C LEU A 92 -3.18 4.64 2.09
N VAL A 93 -2.20 4.26 1.26
CA VAL A 93 -1.03 3.50 1.67
C VAL A 93 0.18 4.38 1.49
N VAL A 94 0.87 4.70 2.60
CA VAL A 94 2.08 5.53 2.61
C VAL A 94 3.30 4.63 2.68
N VAL A 95 4.17 4.72 1.68
CA VAL A 95 5.31 3.83 1.49
C VAL A 95 6.61 4.56 1.81
N GLY A 96 7.30 4.08 2.84
CA GLY A 96 8.61 4.56 3.27
C GLY A 96 9.70 3.51 3.12
N ARG A 97 10.94 3.92 3.35
CA ARG A 97 12.06 2.97 3.55
C ARG A 97 12.04 2.48 5.00
N ALA A 98 12.36 1.20 5.22
CA ALA A 98 12.56 0.65 6.56
C ALA A 98 13.93 1.08 7.11
N THR A 99 14.10 2.39 7.33
CA THR A 99 15.24 3.02 7.99
C THR A 99 14.75 4.12 8.92
N ALA A 100 15.59 4.62 9.82
CA ALA A 100 15.23 5.75 10.69
C ALA A 100 14.83 6.99 9.88
N ASP A 101 15.59 7.33 8.85
CA ASP A 101 15.27 8.45 7.95
C ASP A 101 13.96 8.22 7.19
N GLY A 102 13.73 7.00 6.69
CA GLY A 102 12.49 6.66 6.00
C GLY A 102 11.27 6.73 6.91
N ALA A 103 11.40 6.34 8.18
CA ALA A 103 10.34 6.50 9.18
C ALA A 103 10.09 7.98 9.49
N ALA A 104 11.13 8.81 9.59
CA ALA A 104 10.99 10.25 9.78
C ALA A 104 10.30 10.93 8.59
N GLU A 105 10.65 10.54 7.36
CA GLU A 105 9.99 10.99 6.11
C GLU A 105 8.49 10.63 6.11
N VAL A 106 8.14 9.39 6.51
CA VAL A 106 6.74 8.97 6.66
C VAL A 106 6.01 9.76 7.72
N ARG A 107 6.63 10.01 8.87
CA ARG A 107 6.02 10.81 9.93
C ARG A 107 5.73 12.24 9.46
N ALA A 108 6.64 12.84 8.72
CA ALA A 108 6.43 14.17 8.12
C ALA A 108 5.27 14.15 7.11
N ALA A 109 5.19 13.12 6.27
CA ALA A 109 4.06 12.93 5.35
C ALA A 109 2.73 12.77 6.11
N LEU A 110 2.68 11.97 7.19
CA LEU A 110 1.50 11.77 8.03
C LEU A 110 1.05 13.07 8.72
N ALA A 111 1.99 13.90 9.17
CA ALA A 111 1.67 15.22 9.69
C ALA A 111 1.00 16.09 8.62
N SER A 112 1.50 16.07 7.38
CA SER A 112 0.86 16.77 6.25
C SER A 112 -0.53 16.21 5.91
N ILE A 113 -0.72 14.89 6.03
CA ILE A 113 -2.01 14.22 5.82
C ILE A 113 -3.01 14.63 6.91
N ALA A 114 -2.57 14.83 8.15
CA ALA A 114 -3.44 15.24 9.26
C ALA A 114 -4.03 16.65 9.06
N GLU A 115 -3.36 17.50 8.28
CA GLU A 115 -3.84 18.84 7.91
C GLU A 115 -4.81 18.82 6.72
N ALA A 116 -5.10 17.64 6.14
CA ALA A 116 -6.01 17.52 5.01
C ALA A 116 -7.48 17.76 5.41
N PRO A 117 -8.36 18.13 4.45
CA PRO A 117 -9.78 18.40 4.75
C PRO A 117 -10.56 17.21 5.32
N ASP A 118 -10.10 15.98 5.11
CA ASP A 118 -10.69 14.78 5.70
C ASP A 118 -9.93 14.38 6.98
N PRO A 119 -10.47 14.67 8.17
CA PRO A 119 -9.80 14.37 9.44
C PRO A 119 -9.73 12.86 9.73
N ALA A 120 -10.52 12.02 9.05
CA ALA A 120 -10.50 10.58 9.23
C ALA A 120 -9.43 9.88 8.38
N LEU A 121 -8.78 10.60 7.46
CA LEU A 121 -7.86 9.99 6.49
C LEU A 121 -6.65 9.33 7.14
N VAL A 122 -6.09 9.91 8.20
CA VAL A 122 -4.97 9.31 8.95
C VAL A 122 -5.39 7.95 9.50
N GLY A 123 -6.55 7.85 10.14
CA GLY A 123 -7.09 6.59 10.68
C GLY A 123 -7.45 5.55 9.63
N ARG A 124 -7.58 5.94 8.36
CA ARG A 124 -7.80 5.05 7.20
C ARG A 124 -6.52 4.80 6.39
N SER A 125 -5.39 5.36 6.83
CA SER A 125 -4.10 5.21 6.17
C SER A 125 -3.35 4.01 6.73
N VAL A 126 -2.63 3.29 5.89
CA VAL A 126 -1.72 2.21 6.28
C VAL A 126 -0.30 2.60 5.88
N VAL A 127 0.65 2.40 6.77
CA VAL A 127 2.08 2.63 6.48
C VAL A 127 2.73 1.31 6.08
N VAL A 128 3.51 1.32 5.00
CA VAL A 128 4.39 0.22 4.61
C VAL A 128 5.83 0.70 4.54
N LEU A 129 6.66 0.20 5.46
CA LEU A 129 8.10 0.42 5.44
C LEU A 129 8.78 -0.71 4.68
N VAL A 130 9.40 -0.39 3.55
CA VAL A 130 10.06 -1.37 2.69
C VAL A 130 11.53 -1.51 3.07
N ASP A 131 11.90 -2.69 3.52
CA ASP A 131 13.27 -3.08 3.79
C ASP A 131 13.95 -3.52 2.50
N ARG A 132 14.98 -2.77 2.10
CA ARG A 132 15.81 -3.04 0.93
C ARG A 132 17.26 -3.35 1.31
N GLY A 133 17.56 -3.34 2.61
CA GLY A 133 18.90 -3.48 3.13
C GLY A 133 19.39 -4.93 3.12
N VAL A 134 20.71 -5.09 3.11
CA VAL A 134 21.36 -6.38 3.40
C VAL A 134 21.39 -6.62 4.91
N THR A 135 21.50 -5.55 5.70
CA THR A 135 21.45 -5.55 7.16
C THR A 135 20.03 -5.36 7.67
N ARG A 136 19.59 -6.27 8.53
CA ARG A 136 18.25 -6.28 9.13
C ARG A 136 18.24 -5.45 10.42
N ASP A 137 18.50 -4.17 10.32
CA ASP A 137 18.35 -3.33 11.50
C ASP A 137 16.85 -3.22 11.84
N PRO A 138 16.45 -3.51 13.09
CA PRO A 138 15.07 -3.33 13.50
C PRO A 138 14.73 -1.83 13.43
N VAL A 139 13.68 -1.50 12.67
CA VAL A 139 13.12 -0.15 12.63
C VAL A 139 12.15 -0.01 13.78
N ASP A 140 12.31 1.02 14.61
CA ASP A 140 11.33 1.35 15.65
C ASP A 140 10.11 2.00 14.98
N THR A 141 8.98 1.29 14.97
CA THR A 141 7.72 1.77 14.37
C THR A 141 6.84 2.53 15.35
N ARG A 142 7.16 2.56 16.66
CA ARG A 142 6.26 3.09 17.69
C ARG A 142 5.81 4.52 17.40
N GLN A 143 6.73 5.37 16.94
CA GLN A 143 6.41 6.75 16.60
C GLN A 143 5.43 6.91 15.42
N LEU A 144 5.35 5.90 14.56
CA LEU A 144 4.38 5.85 13.46
C LEU A 144 3.07 5.23 13.93
N ASP A 145 3.11 4.22 14.80
CA ASP A 145 1.91 3.65 15.41
C ASP A 145 1.16 4.72 16.23
N ASP A 146 1.88 5.58 16.95
CA ASP A 146 1.33 6.67 17.76
C ASP A 146 0.64 7.78 16.94
N THR A 147 0.82 7.83 15.61
CA THR A 147 0.11 8.83 14.77
C THR A 147 -1.34 8.46 14.51
N GLY A 148 -1.79 7.28 14.94
CA GLY A 148 -3.18 6.84 14.77
C GLY A 148 -3.52 6.31 13.39
N VAL A 149 -2.53 5.82 12.63
CA VAL A 149 -2.77 5.09 11.37
C VAL A 149 -3.43 3.74 11.63
N ALA A 150 -4.06 3.15 10.62
CA ALA A 150 -4.74 1.85 10.75
C ALA A 150 -3.75 0.71 11.03
N ALA A 151 -2.55 0.77 10.46
CA ALA A 151 -1.45 -0.15 10.74
C ALA A 151 -0.11 0.40 10.24
N VAL A 152 0.98 -0.04 10.88
CA VAL A 152 2.34 0.10 10.36
C VAL A 152 2.91 -1.29 10.08
N LEU A 153 3.30 -1.52 8.83
CA LEU A 153 3.77 -2.82 8.36
C LEU A 153 5.18 -2.69 7.81
N VAL A 154 6.01 -3.71 8.03
CA VAL A 154 7.36 -3.78 7.45
C VAL A 154 7.37 -4.86 6.37
N LEU A 155 7.58 -4.46 5.12
CA LEU A 155 7.81 -5.37 4.01
C LEU A 155 9.29 -5.72 3.96
N ARG A 156 9.62 -6.94 4.37
CA ARG A 156 11.01 -7.41 4.39
C ARG A 156 11.56 -7.64 2.99
N ALA A 157 12.88 -7.53 2.87
CA ALA A 157 13.57 -7.78 1.60
C ALA A 157 13.26 -9.19 1.09
N ASP A 158 12.80 -9.27 -0.15
CA ASP A 158 12.44 -10.52 -0.82
C ASP A 158 13.13 -10.61 -2.18
N ARG A 159 13.86 -11.70 -2.41
CA ARG A 159 14.64 -11.91 -3.63
C ARG A 159 13.76 -12.04 -4.87
N ALA A 160 12.52 -12.49 -4.72
CA ALA A 160 11.57 -12.55 -5.83
C ALA A 160 11.12 -11.14 -6.28
N LEU A 161 11.22 -10.15 -5.38
CA LEU A 161 10.85 -8.75 -5.66
C LEU A 161 12.05 -7.90 -6.12
N SER A 162 13.28 -8.36 -5.85
CA SER A 162 14.50 -7.59 -6.16
C SER A 162 14.81 -7.48 -7.65
N ARG A 163 14.22 -8.35 -8.49
CA ARG A 163 14.39 -8.30 -9.94
C ARG A 163 13.35 -7.37 -10.55
N PRO A 164 13.73 -6.48 -11.50
CA PRO A 164 12.75 -5.74 -12.28
C PRO A 164 11.86 -6.69 -13.10
N GLY A 165 10.64 -6.25 -13.41
CA GLY A 165 9.64 -7.03 -14.13
C GLY A 165 8.67 -7.81 -13.24
N ARG A 166 7.94 -8.73 -13.87
CA ARG A 166 6.73 -9.36 -13.35
C ARG A 166 6.96 -10.06 -12.02
N ILE A 167 6.12 -9.76 -11.02
CA ILE A 167 6.13 -10.45 -9.73
C ILE A 167 5.67 -11.90 -9.95
N GLN A 168 6.51 -12.84 -9.57
CA GLN A 168 6.20 -14.27 -9.58
C GLN A 168 5.59 -14.64 -8.23
N VAL A 169 4.26 -14.59 -8.12
CA VAL A 169 3.54 -14.78 -6.85
C VAL A 169 3.85 -16.14 -6.21
N GLY A 170 4.05 -17.19 -7.01
CA GLY A 170 4.47 -18.50 -6.50
C GLY A 170 5.91 -18.57 -5.96
N ALA A 171 6.69 -17.48 -6.07
CA ALA A 171 8.08 -17.42 -5.63
C ALA A 171 8.34 -16.38 -4.53
N ILE A 172 7.32 -15.60 -4.11
CA ILE A 172 7.45 -14.67 -2.98
C ILE A 172 7.45 -15.46 -1.67
N SER A 173 8.16 -14.94 -0.66
CA SER A 173 8.27 -15.58 0.65
C SER A 173 6.99 -15.52 1.47
N ASP A 174 6.81 -16.47 2.39
CA ASP A 174 5.70 -16.47 3.35
C ASP A 174 5.62 -15.18 4.18
N THR A 175 6.77 -14.57 4.48
CA THR A 175 6.83 -13.27 5.17
C THR A 175 6.20 -12.17 4.34
N THR A 176 6.49 -12.12 3.03
CA THR A 176 5.86 -11.18 2.10
C THR A 176 4.35 -11.42 2.04
N ILE A 177 3.92 -12.68 1.94
CA ILE A 177 2.49 -13.05 1.91
C ILE A 177 1.80 -12.60 3.20
N ALA A 178 2.42 -12.82 4.36
CA ALA A 178 1.87 -12.42 5.66
C ALA A 178 1.76 -10.89 5.76
N THR A 179 2.79 -10.14 5.34
CA THR A 179 2.74 -8.66 5.33
C THR A 179 1.63 -8.15 4.41
N VAL A 180 1.49 -8.71 3.20
CA VAL A 180 0.44 -8.31 2.25
C VAL A 180 -0.95 -8.69 2.78
N SER A 181 -1.10 -9.83 3.47
CA SER A 181 -2.35 -10.23 4.11
C SER A 181 -2.73 -9.28 5.27
N GLY A 182 -1.73 -8.85 6.05
CA GLY A 182 -1.90 -7.81 7.07
C GLY A 182 -2.34 -6.47 6.47
N LEU A 183 -1.75 -6.09 5.33
CA LEU A 183 -2.13 -4.89 4.58
C LEU A 183 -3.59 -4.98 4.11
N LEU A 184 -4.01 -6.11 3.54
CA LEU A 184 -5.41 -6.32 3.14
C LEU A 184 -6.37 -6.20 4.34
N THR A 185 -6.01 -6.81 5.47
CA THR A 185 -6.81 -6.77 6.70
C THR A 185 -6.97 -5.34 7.22
N ALA A 186 -5.88 -4.57 7.24
CA ALA A 186 -5.89 -3.16 7.66
C ALA A 186 -6.72 -2.27 6.73
N LEU A 187 -6.83 -2.64 5.45
CA LEU A 187 -7.69 -1.98 4.44
C LEU A 187 -9.14 -2.50 4.46
N GLY A 188 -9.48 -3.42 5.37
CA GLY A 188 -10.83 -3.94 5.58
C GLY A 188 -11.24 -5.11 4.68
N TRP A 189 -10.29 -5.81 4.05
CA TRP A 189 -10.55 -6.95 3.15
C TRP A 189 -10.41 -8.32 3.79
#